data_AF-A0AAW1HT82-F1
#
_entry.id   AF-A0AAW1HT82-F1
#
_cell.length_a   1.000
_cell.length_b   1.000
_cell.length_c   1.000
_cell.angle_alpha   90.00
_cell.angle_beta   90.00
_cell.angle_gamma   90.00
#
_symmetry.space_group_name_H-M   'P 1'
#
loop_
_entity.id
_entity.type
_entity.pdbx_description
1 polymer ?
#
loop_
_entity_poly.entity_id
_entity_poly.type
_entity_poly.pdbx_seq_one_letter_code
_entity_poly.pdbx_strand_id
1 'polypeptide(L)'
;MYDILAELSMVSECLQNRQTTVVYADKLIRRSIAFFECLKEKPSTKSLGAKRAAIEGNFCGVPLTSSSKITAINHQQLLSSVINNLNRRLFTTRSSNEPSTGSSNHEKEYISLFSELQVLESKSWPPEKNSLDMEKKKSKSSVQDLG
;
A
#
# COMPACT_ATOMS: atom_id res chain seq x y z
N MET A 1 -0.30 16.78 -8.51
CA MET A 1 -1.70 16.32 -8.41
C MET A 1 -1.94 15.06 -9.22
N TYR A 2 -1.55 15.00 -10.50
CA TYR A 2 -1.66 13.79 -11.32
C TYR A 2 -1.17 12.52 -10.60
N ASP A 3 0.07 12.52 -10.10
CA ASP A 3 0.66 11.33 -9.46
C ASP A 3 -0.11 10.92 -8.19
N ILE A 4 -0.66 11.91 -7.48
CA ILE A 4 -1.47 11.69 -6.27
C ILE A 4 -2.77 10.96 -6.65
N LEU A 5 -3.46 11.46 -7.68
CA LEU A 5 -4.72 10.88 -8.13
C LEU A 5 -4.52 9.49 -8.76
N ALA A 6 -3.43 9.30 -9.51
CA ALA A 6 -3.11 8.01 -10.12
C ALA A 6 -2.86 6.95 -9.04
N GLU A 7 -2.07 7.27 -8.02
CA GLU A 7 -1.82 6.37 -6.89
C GLU A 7 -3.11 6.08 -6.11
N LEU A 8 -3.90 7.11 -5.77
CA LEU A 8 -5.17 6.92 -5.07
C LEU A 8 -6.16 6.09 -5.88
N SER A 9 -6.19 6.24 -7.21
CA SER A 9 -7.03 5.44 -8.09
C SER A 9 -6.65 3.96 -8.01
N MET A 10 -5.35 3.67 -8.12
CA MET A 10 -4.82 2.30 -8.03
C MET A 10 -5.14 1.68 -6.65
N VAL A 11 -4.90 2.43 -5.56
CA VAL A 11 -5.23 1.96 -4.21
C VAL A 11 -6.72 1.69 -4.07
N SER A 12 -7.56 2.62 -4.52
CA SER A 12 -9.01 2.50 -4.46
C SER A 12 -9.51 1.26 -5.21
N GLU A 13 -9.01 1.01 -6.42
CA GLU A 13 -9.35 -0.15 -7.23
C GLU A 13 -8.95 -1.46 -6.54
N CYS A 14 -7.71 -1.55 -6.05
CA CYS A 14 -7.25 -2.72 -5.32
C CYS A 14 -8.04 -2.97 -4.03
N LEU A 15 -8.39 -1.94 -3.27
CA LEU A 15 -9.17 -2.10 -2.03
C LEU A 15 -10.64 -2.48 -2.29
N GLN A 16 -11.19 -2.14 -3.46
CA GLN A 16 -12.54 -2.55 -3.85
C GLN A 16 -12.60 -4.00 -4.36
N ASN A 17 -11.45 -4.60 -4.70
CA ASN A 17 -11.40 -5.98 -5.14
C ASN A 17 -11.77 -6.95 -4.00
N ARG A 18 -12.76 -7.83 -4.23
CA ARG A 18 -13.24 -8.81 -3.26
C ARG A 18 -12.19 -9.84 -2.82
N GLN A 19 -11.15 -10.04 -3.62
CA GLN A 19 -10.06 -10.96 -3.32
C GLN A 19 -8.96 -10.33 -2.45
N THR A 20 -9.03 -9.03 -2.18
CA THR A 20 -8.04 -8.33 -1.38
C THR A 20 -8.13 -8.76 0.08
N THR A 21 -7.06 -9.40 0.59
CA THR A 21 -6.93 -9.76 1.99
C THR A 21 -6.63 -8.52 2.84
N VAL A 22 -6.97 -8.55 4.12
CA VAL A 22 -6.62 -7.49 5.08
C VAL A 22 -5.10 -7.25 5.10
N VAL A 23 -4.32 -8.33 5.01
CA VAL A 23 -2.85 -8.27 4.96
C VAL A 23 -2.35 -7.55 3.72
N TYR A 24 -2.94 -7.82 2.56
CA TYR A 24 -2.59 -7.15 1.32
C TYR A 24 -3.02 -5.68 1.32
N ALA A 25 -4.23 -5.38 1.81
CA ALA A 25 -4.74 -4.01 1.94
C ALA A 25 -3.84 -3.11 2.79
N ASP A 26 -3.42 -3.58 3.97
CA ASP A 26 -2.51 -2.83 4.85
C ASP A 26 -1.17 -2.55 4.17
N LYS A 27 -0.56 -3.57 3.55
CA LYS A 27 0.70 -3.42 2.78
C LYS A 27 0.56 -2.39 1.67
N LEU A 28 -0.56 -2.43 0.95
CA LEU A 28 -0.86 -1.51 -0.14
C LEU A 28 -0.97 -0.06 0.36
N ILE A 29 -1.71 0.19 1.44
CA ILE A 29 -1.87 1.53 2.01
C ILE A 29 -0.52 2.05 2.51
N ARG A 30 0.27 1.25 3.22
CA ARG A 30 1.61 1.64 3.70
C ARG A 30 2.57 1.96 2.56
N ARG A 31 2.57 1.16 1.50
CA ARG A 31 3.34 1.43 0.27
C ARG A 31 2.97 2.78 -0.33
N SER A 32 1.68 3.07 -0.38
CA SER A 32 1.15 4.32 -0.96
C SER A 32 1.52 5.54 -0.12
N ILE A 33 1.48 5.40 1.22
CA ILE A 33 1.99 6.43 2.14
C ILE A 33 3.47 6.71 1.88
N ALA A 34 4.30 5.67 1.78
CA ALA A 34 5.72 5.82 1.47
C ALA A 34 5.94 6.50 0.11
N PHE A 35 5.14 6.14 -0.91
CA PHE A 35 5.17 6.81 -2.21
C PHE A 35 4.86 8.31 -2.10
N PHE A 36 3.85 8.71 -1.32
CA PHE A 36 3.52 10.13 -1.11
C PHE A 36 4.61 10.88 -0.35
N GLU A 37 5.26 10.26 0.63
CA GLU A 37 6.41 10.85 1.31
C GLU A 37 7.57 11.08 0.34
N CYS A 38 7.91 10.10 -0.51
CA CYS A 38 8.90 10.28 -1.57
C CYS A 38 8.51 11.42 -2.53
N LEU A 39 7.22 11.59 -2.82
CA LEU A 39 6.73 12.66 -3.70
C LEU A 39 6.92 14.06 -3.11
N LYS A 40 6.96 14.19 -1.77
CA LYS A 40 7.23 15.47 -1.08
C LYS A 40 8.67 15.90 -1.28
N GLU A 41 9.61 14.96 -1.22
CA GLU A 41 11.04 15.20 -1.38
C GLU A 41 11.44 15.32 -2.86
N LYS A 42 10.92 14.42 -3.69
CA LYS A 42 11.29 14.30 -5.11
C LYS A 42 10.04 14.39 -6.00
N PRO A 43 9.83 15.54 -6.67
CA PRO A 43 8.74 15.69 -7.63
C PRO A 43 8.88 14.71 -8.79
N SER A 44 7.74 14.17 -9.26
CA SER A 44 7.70 13.30 -10.43
C SER A 44 8.03 14.05 -11.73
N THR A 45 8.35 13.31 -12.79
CA THR A 45 8.55 13.85 -14.15
C THR A 45 7.33 14.65 -14.63
N LYS A 46 6.11 14.18 -14.34
CA LYS A 46 4.87 14.86 -14.73
C LYS A 46 4.70 16.17 -13.94
N SER A 47 5.01 16.15 -12.65
CA SER A 47 5.01 17.34 -11.81
C SER A 47 6.06 18.37 -12.25
N LEU A 48 7.25 17.94 -12.69
CA LEU A 48 8.26 18.82 -13.26
C LEU A 48 7.81 19.42 -14.60
N GLY A 49 7.19 18.62 -15.48
CA GLY A 49 6.62 19.11 -16.74
C GLY A 49 5.55 20.18 -16.52
N ALA A 50 4.65 19.98 -15.55
CA ALA A 50 3.66 20.98 -15.18
C ALA A 50 4.28 22.28 -14.64
N LYS A 51 5.33 22.19 -13.80
CA LYS A 51 6.06 23.37 -13.33
C LYS A 51 6.72 24.13 -14.47
N ARG A 52 7.34 23.42 -15.42
CA ARG A 52 7.95 24.04 -16.61
C ARG A 52 6.92 24.77 -17.45
N ALA A 53 5.79 24.12 -17.76
CA ALA A 53 4.72 24.74 -18.52
C ALA A 53 4.13 25.99 -17.84
N ALA A 54 4.04 25.98 -16.49
CA ALA A 54 3.61 27.15 -15.73
C ALA A 54 4.58 28.34 -15.87
N ILE A 55 5.90 28.07 -15.94
CA ILE A 55 6.92 29.10 -16.18
C ILE A 55 6.87 29.60 -17.63
N GLU A 56 6.72 28.69 -18.59
CA GLU A 56 6.65 29.01 -20.02
C GLU A 56 5.32 29.69 -20.41
N GLY A 57 4.31 29.69 -19.53
CA GLY A 57 2.98 30.23 -19.81
C GLY A 57 2.24 29.45 -20.90
N ASN A 58 2.66 28.20 -21.17
CA ASN A 58 2.13 27.37 -22.24
C ASN A 58 2.17 25.90 -21.80
N PHE A 59 1.07 25.19 -22.00
CA PHE A 59 0.99 23.75 -21.76
C PHE A 59 0.53 23.05 -23.03
N CYS A 60 1.41 22.25 -23.65
CA CYS A 60 1.09 21.49 -24.86
C CYS A 60 0.54 22.35 -26.02
N GLY A 61 1.02 23.58 -26.17
CA GLY A 61 0.54 24.51 -27.21
C GLY A 61 -0.70 25.32 -26.82
N VAL A 62 -1.23 25.12 -25.60
CA VAL A 62 -2.31 25.93 -25.02
C VAL A 62 -1.73 27.00 -24.10
N PRO A 63 -1.89 28.30 -24.43
CA PRO A 63 -1.46 29.40 -23.57
C PRO A 63 -2.19 29.36 -22.22
N LEU A 64 -1.44 29.53 -21.13
CA LEU A 64 -1.98 29.60 -19.78
C LEU A 64 -2.35 31.04 -19.43
N THR A 65 -3.62 31.29 -19.15
CA THR A 65 -4.11 32.60 -18.68
C THR A 65 -4.14 32.63 -17.15
N SER A 66 -3.55 33.65 -16.54
CA SER A 66 -3.69 33.89 -15.11
C SER A 66 -5.08 34.45 -14.80
N SER A 67 -5.76 33.87 -13.82
CA SER A 67 -7.06 34.34 -13.33
C SER A 67 -6.97 34.50 -11.82
N SER A 68 -7.30 35.69 -11.31
CA SER A 68 -7.29 36.00 -9.88
C SER A 68 -8.32 35.20 -9.07
N LYS A 69 -9.29 34.57 -9.75
CA LYS A 69 -10.29 33.69 -9.12
C LYS A 69 -9.78 32.27 -8.87
N ILE A 70 -8.67 31.88 -9.49
CA ILE A 70 -8.13 30.52 -9.41
C ILE A 70 -6.93 30.51 -8.46
N THR A 71 -7.13 29.94 -7.28
CA THR A 71 -6.06 29.76 -6.29
C THR A 71 -5.32 28.46 -6.56
N ALA A 72 -3.99 28.53 -6.65
CA ALA A 72 -3.16 27.35 -6.78
C ALA A 72 -3.23 26.48 -5.51
N ILE A 73 -3.42 25.17 -5.70
CA ILE A 73 -3.42 24.21 -4.59
C ILE A 73 -2.00 24.10 -4.04
N ASN A 74 -1.86 24.25 -2.71
CA ASN A 74 -0.59 23.99 -2.05
C ASN A 74 -0.27 22.49 -2.06
N HIS A 75 0.72 22.11 -2.85
CA HIS A 75 1.13 20.72 -3.06
C HIS A 75 1.57 20.01 -1.77
N GLN A 76 2.36 20.69 -0.93
CA GLN A 76 2.88 20.11 0.31
C GLN A 76 1.75 19.90 1.32
N GLN A 77 0.85 20.88 1.44
CA GLN A 77 -0.32 20.77 2.30
C GLN A 77 -1.25 19.65 1.85
N LEU A 78 -1.47 19.52 0.54
CA LEU A 78 -2.27 18.43 -0.03
C LEU A 78 -1.68 17.06 0.31
N LEU A 79 -0.38 16.86 0.07
CA LEU A 79 0.29 15.58 0.36
C LEU A 79 0.24 15.24 1.85
N SER A 80 0.56 16.20 2.73
CA SER A 80 0.46 16.00 4.18
C SER A 80 -0.97 15.64 4.60
N SER A 81 -1.98 16.30 4.02
CA SER A 81 -3.39 15.97 4.29
C SER A 81 -3.74 14.55 3.84
N VAL A 82 -3.34 14.15 2.62
CA VAL A 82 -3.59 12.80 2.11
C VAL A 82 -2.91 11.74 2.98
N ILE A 83 -1.64 11.92 3.31
CA ILE A 83 -0.87 11.01 4.17
C ILE A 83 -1.53 10.88 5.54
N ASN A 84 -1.91 11.99 6.18
CA ASN A 84 -2.58 11.96 7.47
C ASN A 84 -3.93 11.23 7.41
N ASN A 85 -4.71 11.43 6.34
CA ASN A 85 -5.98 10.73 6.16
C ASN A 85 -5.79 9.23 5.93
N LEU A 86 -4.76 8.81 5.19
CA LEU A 86 -4.44 7.40 4.99
C LEU A 86 -3.95 6.76 6.29
N ASN A 87 -3.08 7.43 7.05
CA ASN A 87 -2.62 6.97 8.36
C ASN A 87 -3.79 6.78 9.34
N ARG A 88 -4.73 7.73 9.38
CA ARG A 88 -5.94 7.62 10.23
C ARG A 88 -6.86 6.47 9.84
N ARG A 89 -6.80 6.01 8.60
CA ARG A 89 -7.62 4.92 8.07
C ARG A 89 -6.87 3.59 8.03
N LEU A 90 -5.60 3.56 8.42
CA LEU A 90 -4.92 2.29 8.68
C LEU A 90 -5.71 1.54 9.74
N PHE A 91 -5.81 0.24 9.53
CA PHE A 91 -6.57 -0.62 10.41
C PHE A 91 -6.02 -0.52 11.83
N THR A 92 -6.92 -0.29 12.78
CA THR A 92 -6.69 -0.48 14.21
C THR A 92 -7.73 -1.45 14.72
N THR A 93 -7.57 -2.02 15.92
CA THR A 93 -8.61 -2.85 16.53
C THR A 93 -9.85 -2.06 16.95
N ARG A 94 -9.89 -0.73 16.72
CA ARG A 94 -10.99 0.15 17.13
C ARG A 94 -11.61 0.90 15.94
N SER A 95 -12.90 1.20 16.09
CA SER A 95 -13.65 2.08 15.20
C SER A 95 -13.12 3.52 15.25
N SER A 96 -13.14 4.20 14.10
CA SER A 96 -12.68 5.59 13.94
C SER A 96 -13.51 6.64 14.69
N ASN A 97 -14.66 6.27 15.25
CA ASN A 97 -15.60 7.18 15.91
C ASN A 97 -15.53 7.16 17.45
N GLU A 98 -14.71 6.29 18.04
CA GLU A 98 -14.61 6.19 19.51
C GLU A 98 -13.66 7.28 20.06
N PRO A 99 -14.05 8.04 21.10
CA PRO A 99 -13.20 9.04 21.71
C PRO A 99 -11.98 8.40 22.39
N SER A 100 -10.79 8.98 22.18
CA SER A 100 -9.56 8.53 22.84
C SER A 100 -9.52 8.96 24.30
N THR A 101 -10.18 8.19 25.16
CA THR A 101 -9.96 8.23 26.60
C THR A 101 -8.90 7.20 26.98
N GLY A 102 -7.68 7.66 27.26
CA GLY A 102 -6.59 6.84 27.80
C GLY A 102 -5.61 6.28 26.77
N SER A 103 -4.36 6.05 27.24
CA SER A 103 -3.24 5.47 26.48
C SER A 103 -3.64 4.13 25.86
N SER A 104 -4.04 4.16 24.59
CA SER A 104 -4.72 3.03 23.97
C SER A 104 -3.75 2.20 23.14
N ASN A 105 -3.46 0.97 23.58
CA ASN A 105 -2.56 0.01 22.91
C ASN A 105 -3.13 -0.61 21.61
N HIS A 106 -4.23 -0.09 21.06
CA HIS A 106 -4.92 -0.65 19.89
C HIS A 106 -4.04 -0.80 18.64
N GLU A 107 -3.05 0.07 18.47
CA GLU A 107 -2.09 -0.06 17.38
C GLU A 107 -1.19 -1.30 17.57
N LYS A 108 -0.74 -1.56 18.80
CA LYS A 108 0.06 -2.75 19.13
C LYS A 108 -0.75 -4.03 19.01
N GLU A 109 -1.99 -4.01 19.49
CA GLU A 109 -2.95 -5.11 19.34
C GLU A 109 -3.19 -5.43 17.87
N TYR A 110 -3.39 -4.41 17.04
CA TYR A 110 -3.54 -4.58 15.60
C TYR A 110 -2.28 -5.17 14.97
N ILE A 111 -1.07 -4.72 15.34
CA ILE A 111 0.18 -5.29 14.84
C ILE A 111 0.30 -6.78 15.20
N SER A 112 -0.11 -7.18 16.41
CA SER A 112 -0.15 -8.60 16.82
C SER A 112 -1.13 -9.39 15.93
N LEU A 113 -2.38 -8.94 15.84
CA LEU A 113 -3.40 -9.55 15.00
C LEU A 113 -2.96 -9.64 13.53
N PHE A 114 -2.33 -8.59 13.03
CA PHE A 114 -1.79 -8.54 11.67
C PHE A 114 -0.75 -9.62 11.43
N SER A 115 0.11 -9.87 12.42
CA SER A 115 1.13 -10.94 12.35
C SER A 115 0.49 -12.32 12.35
N GLU A 116 -0.59 -12.52 13.11
CA GLU A 116 -1.36 -13.76 13.09
C GLU A 116 -2.07 -13.98 11.74
N LEU A 117 -2.66 -12.92 11.18
CA LEU A 117 -3.32 -12.98 9.87
C LEU A 117 -2.35 -13.28 8.73
N GLN A 118 -1.06 -12.97 8.87
CA GLN A 118 -0.06 -13.32 7.85
C GLN A 118 0.07 -14.83 7.62
N VAL A 119 -0.23 -15.66 8.61
CA VAL A 119 -0.20 -17.13 8.49
C VAL A 119 -1.27 -17.65 7.52
N LEU A 120 -2.34 -16.88 7.32
CA LEU A 120 -3.40 -17.24 6.36
C LEU A 120 -3.02 -16.97 4.91
N GLU A 121 -1.91 -16.26 4.66
CA GLU A 121 -1.43 -16.00 3.31
C GLU A 121 -0.75 -17.25 2.75
N SER A 122 -1.18 -17.71 1.58
CA SER A 122 -0.68 -18.94 0.93
C SER A 122 0.85 -19.00 0.80
N LYS A 123 1.51 -17.85 0.60
CA LYS A 123 2.97 -17.72 0.55
C LYS A 123 3.70 -18.10 1.85
N SER A 124 2.99 -18.12 2.98
CA SER A 124 3.55 -18.48 4.29
C SER A 124 3.35 -19.96 4.63
N TRP A 125 2.60 -20.69 3.80
CA TRP A 125 2.32 -22.10 4.06
C TRP A 125 3.55 -22.95 3.76
N PRO A 126 3.82 -23.98 4.56
CA PRO A 126 4.90 -24.91 4.27
C PRO A 126 4.69 -25.50 2.87
N PRO A 127 5.76 -25.66 2.08
CA PRO A 127 5.64 -26.28 0.76
C PRO A 127 4.98 -27.65 0.93
N GLU A 128 3.97 -27.95 0.10
CA GLU A 128 3.36 -29.27 0.12
C GLU A 128 4.47 -30.31 -0.03
N LYS A 129 4.62 -31.17 0.98
CA LYS A 129 5.44 -32.37 0.82
C LYS A 129 4.77 -33.17 -0.28
N ASN A 130 5.33 -33.13 -1.49
CA ASN A 130 5.00 -34.05 -2.57
C ASN A 130 4.95 -35.46 -1.97
N SER A 131 3.77 -36.07 -1.87
CA SER A 131 3.59 -37.38 -1.24
C SER A 131 4.33 -38.50 -1.98
N LEU A 132 4.95 -38.20 -3.12
CA LEU A 132 5.78 -39.08 -3.94
C LEU A 132 7.15 -39.42 -3.31
N ASP A 133 7.63 -38.66 -2.32
CA ASP A 133 8.93 -38.95 -1.68
C ASP A 133 8.85 -39.99 -0.56
N MET A 134 7.64 -40.30 -0.06
CA MET A 134 7.45 -41.32 0.96
C MET A 134 7.40 -42.74 0.38
N GLU A 135 7.07 -42.89 -0.90
CA GLU A 135 7.03 -44.20 -1.57
C GLU A 135 8.43 -44.66 -2.00
N LYS A 136 9.32 -43.73 -2.38
CA LYS A 136 10.71 -44.07 -2.78
C LYS A 136 11.62 -44.48 -1.62
N LYS A 137 11.29 -44.15 -0.37
CA LYS A 137 12.05 -44.60 0.81
C LYS A 137 11.64 -45.98 1.31
N LYS A 138 10.39 -46.41 1.09
CA LYS A 138 9.96 -47.77 1.46
C LYS A 138 10.56 -48.84 0.54
N SER A 139 10.74 -48.53 -0.76
CA SER A 139 11.30 -49.46 -1.74
C SER A 139 12.83 -49.65 -1.67
N LYS A 140 13.57 -48.75 -0.99
CA LYS A 140 15.03 -48.90 -0.79
C LYS A 140 15.40 -49.63 0.50
N SER A 141 14.51 -49.70 1.48
CA SER A 141 14.74 -50.40 2.75
C SER A 141 14.54 -51.92 2.67
N SER A 142 13.84 -52.43 1.65
CA SER A 142 13.48 -53.85 1.56
C SER A 142 14.48 -54.69 0.72
N VAL A 143 15.56 -54.09 0.23
CA VAL A 143 16.54 -54.75 -0.68
C VAL A 143 17.89 -55.00 0.03
N GLN A 144 18.04 -54.69 1.32
CA GLN A 144 19.31 -54.88 2.06
C GLN A 144 19.35 -56.10 3.00
N ASP A 145 18.31 -56.94 3.04
CA ASP A 145 18.25 -58.15 3.91
C ASP A 145 18.32 -59.49 3.15
N LEU A 146 18.94 -59.52 1.96
CA LEU A 146 19.26 -60.76 1.24
C LEU A 146 20.65 -60.63 0.59
N GLY A 147 21.70 -60.80 1.39
CA GLY A 147 23.10 -60.85 0.95
C GLY A 147 23.98 -61.48 2.00
#